data_AF-A0A0J6CFK6-F1
#
_entry.id   AF-A0A0J6CFK6-F1
#
_cell.length_a   1.000
_cell.length_b   1.000
_cell.length_c   1.000
_cell.angle_alpha   90.00
_cell.angle_beta   90.00
_cell.angle_gamma   90.00
#
_symmetry.space_group_name_H-M   'P 1'
#
loop_
_entity.id
_entity.type
_entity.pdbx_description
1 polymer ?
#
loop_
_entity_poly.entity_id
_entity_poly.type
_entity_poly.pdbx_seq_one_letter_code
_entity_poly.pdbx_strand_id
1 'polypeptide(L)'
;MRNNLKDLFGSEKPSVNKFIYKFNQLPSEKQVRVLKAVREAAFCDWNELPPYYRDFLLSLFSRYRTETLDSLHQDTILGEMTFQLKNPHLILRVIALLEGRKNGGSPCYLDVAFCFLLVFPFPCSVEYIGDCLRTKFVTVDDIDLLITVGDLQDGAGHIPFKSK
;
A
#
# COMPACT_ATOMS: atom_id res chain seq x y z
N MET A 1 -23.87 3.71 8.03
CA MET A 1 -22.44 3.87 7.67
C MET A 1 -22.24 4.94 6.61
N ARG A 2 -22.91 4.88 5.45
CA ARG A 2 -22.94 5.93 4.39
C ARG A 2 -23.23 7.37 4.86
N ASN A 3 -23.93 7.52 5.98
CA ASN A 3 -24.35 8.83 6.49
C ASN A 3 -23.18 9.62 7.11
N ASN A 4 -22.24 9.00 7.85
CA ASN A 4 -21.23 9.78 8.60
C ASN A 4 -20.30 10.61 7.70
N LEU A 5 -19.92 10.11 6.52
CA LEU A 5 -19.14 10.86 5.54
C LEU A 5 -19.96 11.96 4.87
N LYS A 6 -21.23 11.67 4.54
CA LYS A 6 -22.15 12.68 4.01
C LYS A 6 -22.45 13.75 5.05
N ASP A 7 -22.57 13.40 6.31
CA ASP A 7 -22.81 14.31 7.43
C ASP A 7 -21.60 15.22 7.67
N LEU A 8 -20.37 14.72 7.46
CA LEU A 8 -19.15 15.51 7.57
C LEU A 8 -19.03 16.59 6.48
N PHE A 9 -19.37 16.25 5.24
CA PHE A 9 -19.24 17.16 4.11
C PHE A 9 -20.53 17.92 3.77
N GLY A 10 -21.69 17.45 4.22
CA GLY A 10 -23.00 17.97 3.82
C GLY A 10 -23.18 17.88 2.31
N SER A 11 -23.50 19.02 1.69
CA SER A 11 -23.59 19.17 0.23
C SER A 11 -22.25 19.53 -0.43
N GLU A 12 -21.17 19.70 0.33
CA GLU A 12 -19.88 20.10 -0.23
C GLU A 12 -19.14 18.93 -0.88
N LYS A 13 -18.40 19.22 -1.95
CA LYS A 13 -17.46 18.25 -2.54
C LYS A 13 -16.30 17.98 -1.55
N PRO A 14 -16.00 16.69 -1.25
CA PRO A 14 -14.91 16.32 -0.36
C PRO A 14 -13.54 16.63 -0.98
N SER A 15 -12.59 17.01 -0.13
CA SER A 15 -11.17 17.10 -0.46
C SER A 15 -10.35 16.78 0.78
N VAL A 16 -9.08 16.39 0.60
CA VAL A 16 -8.21 16.02 1.73
C VAL A 16 -8.05 17.16 2.73
N ASN A 17 -7.81 18.39 2.26
CA ASN A 17 -7.63 19.53 3.16
C ASN A 17 -8.92 19.88 3.93
N LYS A 18 -10.09 19.79 3.26
CA LYS A 18 -11.38 19.98 3.94
C LYS A 18 -11.65 18.90 4.96
N PHE A 19 -11.35 17.65 4.62
CA PHE A 19 -11.47 16.53 5.53
C PHE A 19 -10.67 16.79 6.80
N ILE A 20 -9.37 17.08 6.68
CA ILE A 20 -8.48 17.33 7.83
C ILE A 20 -9.01 18.50 8.67
N TYR A 21 -9.40 19.60 8.03
CA TYR A 21 -9.94 20.77 8.73
C TYR A 21 -11.22 20.45 9.53
N LYS A 22 -12.18 19.74 8.92
CA LYS A 22 -13.44 19.37 9.60
C LYS A 22 -13.21 18.28 10.64
N PHE A 23 -12.36 17.30 10.34
CA PHE A 23 -12.01 16.19 11.22
C PHE A 23 -11.38 16.66 12.53
N ASN A 24 -10.43 17.61 12.45
CA ASN A 24 -9.74 18.15 13.62
C ASN A 24 -10.65 19.00 14.53
N GLN A 25 -11.81 19.44 14.04
CA GLN A 25 -12.81 20.15 14.86
C GLN A 25 -13.76 19.21 15.59
N LEU A 26 -13.75 17.92 15.27
CA LEU A 26 -14.62 16.94 15.92
C LEU A 26 -14.05 16.53 17.28
N PRO A 27 -14.91 16.27 18.29
CA PRO A 27 -14.52 15.56 19.51
C PRO A 27 -13.95 14.17 19.19
N SER A 28 -13.03 13.68 20.02
CA SER A 28 -12.31 12.41 19.80
C SER A 28 -13.24 11.21 19.54
N GLU A 29 -14.37 11.12 20.24
CA GLU A 29 -15.34 10.04 20.02
C GLU A 29 -15.92 10.05 18.60
N LYS A 30 -16.20 11.25 18.06
CA LYS A 30 -16.69 11.40 16.68
C LYS A 30 -15.59 11.14 15.66
N GLN A 31 -14.34 11.50 15.97
CA GLN A 31 -13.20 11.21 15.10
C GLN A 31 -13.06 9.71 14.83
N VAL A 32 -13.16 8.86 15.86
CA VAL A 32 -13.11 7.39 15.70
C VAL A 32 -14.20 6.90 14.75
N ARG A 33 -15.44 7.38 14.92
CA ARG A 33 -16.58 7.00 14.06
C ARG A 33 -16.38 7.45 12.61
N VAL A 34 -15.80 8.64 12.39
CA VAL A 34 -15.52 9.17 11.06
C VAL A 34 -14.41 8.38 10.38
N LEU A 35 -13.31 8.06 11.06
CA LEU A 35 -12.23 7.24 10.50
C LEU A 35 -12.73 5.85 10.10
N LYS A 36 -13.56 5.23 10.94
CA LYS A 36 -14.21 3.96 10.61
C LYS A 36 -15.05 4.06 9.33
N ALA A 37 -15.88 5.12 9.21
CA ALA A 37 -16.69 5.33 8.01
C ALA A 37 -15.85 5.61 6.75
N VAL A 38 -14.71 6.29 6.88
CA VAL A 38 -13.74 6.50 5.79
C VAL A 38 -13.19 5.16 5.28
N ARG A 39 -12.79 4.27 6.20
CA ARG A 39 -12.28 2.93 5.86
C ARG A 39 -13.36 2.05 5.22
N GLU A 40 -14.54 1.98 5.82
CA GLU A 40 -15.67 1.21 5.27
C GLU A 40 -16.05 1.69 3.86
N ALA A 41 -16.09 3.01 3.65
CA ALA A 41 -16.36 3.56 2.33
C ALA A 41 -15.30 3.15 1.31
N ALA A 42 -14.03 3.17 1.69
CA ALA A 42 -12.92 2.82 0.80
C ALA A 42 -12.85 1.33 0.46
N PHE A 43 -13.09 0.45 1.45
CA PHE A 43 -12.84 -0.98 1.31
C PHE A 43 -14.09 -1.81 1.04
N CYS A 44 -15.27 -1.37 1.48
CA CYS A 44 -16.52 -2.11 1.33
C CYS A 44 -17.44 -1.48 0.28
N ASP A 45 -17.56 -0.15 0.25
CA ASP A 45 -18.55 0.55 -0.58
C ASP A 45 -17.97 1.10 -1.90
N TRP A 46 -16.72 0.74 -2.25
CA TRP A 46 -15.94 1.39 -3.32
C TRP A 46 -16.71 1.59 -4.63
N ASN A 47 -17.38 0.54 -5.11
CA ASN A 47 -18.10 0.55 -6.38
C ASN A 47 -19.40 1.38 -6.33
N GLU A 48 -19.94 1.62 -5.13
CA GLU A 48 -21.15 2.41 -4.95
C GLU A 48 -20.88 3.88 -4.64
N LEU A 49 -19.60 4.26 -4.52
CA LEU A 49 -19.20 5.63 -4.25
C LEU A 49 -19.24 6.49 -5.53
N PRO A 50 -19.75 7.72 -5.45
CA PRO A 50 -19.59 8.69 -6.53
C PRO A 50 -18.11 8.90 -6.88
N PRO A 51 -17.76 9.15 -8.17
CA PRO A 51 -16.37 9.31 -8.60
C PRO A 51 -15.57 10.30 -7.75
N TYR A 52 -16.15 11.43 -7.39
CA TYR A 52 -15.47 12.45 -6.59
C TYR A 52 -15.17 12.02 -5.14
N TYR A 53 -15.94 11.10 -4.56
CA TYR A 53 -15.62 10.50 -3.27
C TYR A 53 -14.45 9.52 -3.41
N ARG A 54 -14.42 8.73 -4.50
CA ARG A 54 -13.30 7.83 -4.81
C ARG A 54 -12.00 8.60 -4.98
N ASP A 55 -12.00 9.71 -5.73
CA ASP A 55 -10.83 10.57 -5.92
C ASP A 55 -10.34 11.16 -4.60
N PHE A 56 -11.27 11.60 -3.75
CA PHE A 56 -10.96 12.09 -2.41
C PHE A 56 -10.30 11.01 -1.55
N LEU A 57 -10.89 9.80 -1.50
CA LEU A 57 -10.36 8.70 -0.71
C LEU A 57 -8.98 8.30 -1.23
N LEU A 58 -8.81 8.10 -2.55
CA LEU A 58 -7.49 7.81 -3.13
C LEU A 58 -6.45 8.85 -2.73
N SER A 59 -6.79 10.13 -2.80
CA SER A 59 -5.90 11.21 -2.39
C SER A 59 -5.60 11.18 -0.89
N LEU A 60 -6.58 10.82 -0.05
CA LEU A 60 -6.42 10.71 1.40
C LEU A 60 -5.50 9.55 1.77
N PHE A 61 -5.79 8.34 1.30
CA PHE A 61 -4.99 7.14 1.58
C PHE A 61 -3.58 7.24 0.96
N SER A 62 -3.43 7.89 -0.19
CA SER A 62 -2.11 8.16 -0.79
C SER A 62 -1.28 9.18 -0.01
N ARG A 63 -1.92 10.08 0.76
CA ARG A 63 -1.21 11.04 1.61
C ARG A 63 -0.74 10.41 2.92
N TYR A 64 -1.52 9.47 3.45
CA TYR A 64 -1.29 8.79 4.72
C TYR A 64 -0.99 7.31 4.50
N ARG A 65 -0.02 7.00 3.63
CA ARG A 65 0.24 5.64 3.14
C ARG A 65 0.64 4.68 4.27
N THR A 66 1.47 5.13 5.20
CA THR A 66 1.92 4.30 6.32
C THR A 66 0.75 3.98 7.24
N GLU A 67 -0.05 4.98 7.64
CA GLU A 67 -1.23 4.77 8.48
C GLU A 67 -2.31 3.94 7.77
N THR A 68 -2.38 4.04 6.44
CA THR A 68 -3.23 3.21 5.60
C THR A 68 -2.82 1.74 5.69
N LEU A 69 -1.52 1.45 5.55
CA LEU A 69 -1.00 0.08 5.67
C LEU A 69 -1.23 -0.47 7.08
N ASP A 70 -0.92 0.32 8.11
CA ASP A 70 -1.17 -0.07 9.50
C ASP A 70 -2.64 -0.46 9.69
N SER A 71 -3.56 0.34 9.16
CA SER A 71 -4.99 0.04 9.21
C SER A 71 -5.35 -1.22 8.42
N LEU A 72 -4.78 -1.43 7.23
CA LEU A 72 -5.03 -2.62 6.42
C LEU A 72 -4.53 -3.89 7.11
N HIS A 73 -3.37 -3.85 7.75
CA HIS A 73 -2.83 -5.00 8.47
C HIS A 73 -3.55 -5.25 9.80
N GLN A 74 -3.94 -4.21 10.54
CA GLN A 74 -4.54 -4.36 11.87
C GLN A 74 -6.05 -4.62 11.82
N ASP A 75 -6.76 -4.00 10.86
CA ASP A 75 -8.23 -4.00 10.84
C ASP A 75 -8.83 -4.92 9.76
N THR A 76 -8.01 -5.57 8.93
CA THR A 76 -8.51 -6.41 7.82
C THR A 76 -7.79 -7.76 7.76
N ILE A 77 -8.38 -8.72 7.05
CA ILE A 77 -7.79 -10.04 6.82
C ILE A 77 -6.44 -10.00 6.09
N LEU A 78 -6.10 -8.87 5.43
CA LEU A 78 -4.84 -8.75 4.72
C LEU A 78 -3.62 -8.89 5.64
N GLY A 79 -3.71 -8.48 6.92
CA GLY A 79 -2.64 -8.69 7.89
C GLY A 79 -2.30 -10.17 8.12
N GLU A 80 -3.34 -11.01 8.13
CA GLU A 80 -3.23 -12.46 8.31
C GLU A 80 -2.78 -13.19 7.03
N MET A 81 -2.91 -12.53 5.87
CA MET A 81 -2.51 -13.07 4.56
C MET A 81 -1.11 -12.61 4.12
N THR A 82 -0.32 -12.08 5.06
CA THR A 82 1.04 -11.61 4.79
C THR A 82 2.07 -12.74 4.69
N PHE A 83 3.24 -12.44 4.14
CA PHE A 83 4.36 -13.36 4.06
C PHE A 83 5.63 -12.81 4.72
N GLN A 84 6.19 -13.56 5.66
CA GLN A 84 7.43 -13.16 6.34
C GLN A 84 8.65 -13.50 5.48
N LEU A 85 9.25 -12.49 4.86
CA LEU A 85 10.48 -12.66 4.08
C LEU A 85 11.67 -12.99 4.99
N LYS A 86 12.46 -14.00 4.62
CA LYS A 86 13.74 -14.30 5.29
C LYS A 86 14.78 -13.20 5.05
N ASN A 87 14.80 -12.63 3.84
CA ASN A 87 15.77 -11.61 3.42
C ASN A 87 15.05 -10.42 2.74
N PRO A 88 14.30 -9.58 3.48
CA PRO A 88 13.50 -8.50 2.91
C PRO A 88 14.34 -7.47 2.15
N HIS A 89 15.56 -7.15 2.63
CA HIS A 89 16.45 -6.22 1.95
C HIS A 89 16.98 -6.74 0.61
N LEU A 90 17.23 -8.04 0.48
CA LEU A 90 17.66 -8.63 -0.78
C LEU A 90 16.55 -8.53 -1.84
N ILE A 91 15.33 -8.92 -1.47
CA ILE A 91 14.16 -8.80 -2.34
C ILE A 91 13.94 -7.34 -2.74
N LEU A 92 14.06 -6.41 -1.81
CA LEU A 92 13.90 -4.99 -2.10
C LEU A 92 14.93 -4.49 -3.11
N ARG A 93 16.20 -4.90 -2.98
CA ARG A 93 17.26 -4.56 -3.94
C ARG A 93 17.00 -5.18 -5.31
N VAL A 94 16.51 -6.42 -5.37
CA VAL A 94 16.12 -7.07 -6.64
C VAL A 94 14.98 -6.31 -7.31
N ILE A 95 13.93 -5.94 -6.58
CA ILE A 95 12.85 -5.09 -7.10
C ILE A 95 13.40 -3.76 -7.62
N ALA A 96 14.28 -3.11 -6.85
CA ALA A 96 14.91 -1.86 -7.26
C ALA A 96 15.77 -2.00 -8.53
N LEU A 97 16.42 -3.15 -8.72
CA LEU A 97 17.17 -3.46 -9.93
C LEU A 97 16.23 -3.62 -11.12
N LEU A 98 15.16 -4.40 -10.98
CA LEU A 98 14.22 -4.70 -12.07
C LEU A 98 13.41 -3.47 -12.51
N GLU A 99 12.83 -2.76 -11.55
CA GLU A 99 11.95 -1.60 -11.79
C GLU A 99 12.71 -0.27 -11.88
N GLY A 100 14.01 -0.27 -11.59
CA GLY A 100 14.81 0.94 -11.44
C GLY A 100 15.06 1.74 -12.73
N ARG A 101 15.51 2.99 -12.55
CA ARG A 101 15.84 3.93 -13.64
C ARG A 101 16.82 3.40 -14.67
N LYS A 102 17.72 2.51 -14.28
CA LYS A 102 18.75 1.95 -15.17
C LYS A 102 18.18 0.96 -16.19
N ASN A 103 16.98 0.42 -15.97
CA ASN A 103 16.27 -0.46 -16.91
C ASN A 103 15.25 0.28 -17.79
N GLY A 104 15.32 1.61 -17.85
CA GLY A 104 14.34 2.43 -18.59
C GLY A 104 13.01 2.64 -17.87
N GLY A 105 12.84 2.08 -16.67
CA GLY A 105 11.70 2.34 -15.79
C GLY A 105 11.80 3.69 -15.07
N SER A 106 10.67 4.30 -14.71
CA SER A 106 10.65 5.40 -13.72
C SER A 106 9.45 5.24 -12.80
N PRO A 107 9.42 4.16 -12.00
CA PRO A 107 8.28 3.86 -11.14
C PRO A 107 8.12 4.93 -10.06
N CYS A 108 6.89 5.07 -9.59
CA CYS A 108 6.65 5.73 -8.32
C CYS A 108 7.13 4.82 -7.19
N TYR A 109 8.33 5.10 -6.64
CA TYR A 109 8.92 4.27 -5.58
C TYR A 109 8.05 4.18 -4.32
N LEU A 110 7.18 5.16 -4.07
CA LEU A 110 6.23 5.11 -2.96
C LEU A 110 5.10 4.10 -3.22
N ASP A 111 4.68 3.93 -4.47
CA ASP A 111 3.67 2.93 -4.83
C ASP A 111 4.27 1.52 -4.76
N VAL A 112 5.50 1.35 -5.26
CA VAL A 112 6.25 0.08 -5.11
C VAL A 112 6.47 -0.26 -3.64
N ALA A 113 6.88 0.72 -2.82
CA ALA A 113 7.05 0.55 -1.38
C ALA A 113 5.74 0.19 -0.68
N PHE A 114 4.63 0.84 -1.06
CA PHE A 114 3.31 0.52 -0.53
C PHE A 114 2.91 -0.93 -0.84
N CYS A 115 3.05 -1.35 -2.10
CA CYS A 115 2.74 -2.73 -2.51
C CYS A 115 3.66 -3.75 -1.82
N PHE A 116 4.95 -3.44 -1.68
CA PHE A 116 5.90 -4.30 -0.96
C PHE A 116 5.47 -4.49 0.50
N LEU A 117 5.21 -3.39 1.21
CA LEU A 117 4.84 -3.45 2.62
C LEU A 117 3.45 -4.04 2.85
N LEU A 118 2.53 -3.92 1.88
CA LEU A 118 1.20 -4.54 1.97
C LEU A 118 1.29 -6.06 2.16
N VAL A 119 2.22 -6.73 1.47
CA VAL A 119 2.35 -8.19 1.48
C VAL A 119 3.46 -8.67 2.42
N PHE A 120 4.52 -7.88 2.56
CA PHE A 120 5.71 -8.23 3.33
C PHE A 120 5.83 -7.30 4.55
N PRO A 121 5.34 -7.73 5.72
CA PRO A 121 5.34 -6.91 6.93
C PRO A 121 6.79 -6.63 7.32
N PHE A 122 7.08 -5.34 7.44
CA PHE A 122 8.42 -4.86 7.74
C PHE A 122 8.29 -3.57 8.56
N PRO A 123 9.00 -3.42 9.69
CA PRO A 123 8.78 -2.33 10.64
C PRO A 123 9.42 -1.02 10.18
N CYS A 124 9.02 -0.53 9.01
CA CYS A 124 9.52 0.70 8.38
C CYS A 124 8.39 1.43 7.66
N SER A 125 8.52 2.75 7.53
CA SER A 125 7.55 3.55 6.78
C SER A 125 7.67 3.33 5.27
N VAL A 126 6.60 3.68 4.55
CA VAL A 126 6.58 3.64 3.08
C VAL A 126 7.65 4.55 2.49
N GLU A 127 7.86 5.71 3.09
CA GLU A 127 8.88 6.68 2.67
C GLU A 127 10.28 6.09 2.80
N TYR A 128 10.58 5.43 3.93
CA TYR A 128 11.88 4.79 4.15
C TYR A 128 12.16 3.70 3.12
N ILE A 129 11.16 2.87 2.80
CA ILE A 129 11.29 1.82 1.77
C ILE A 129 11.42 2.43 0.38
N GLY A 130 10.67 3.49 0.08
CA GLY A 130 10.80 4.24 -1.17
C GLY A 130 12.21 4.83 -1.35
N ASP A 131 12.83 5.30 -0.27
CA ASP A 131 14.21 5.78 -0.27
C ASP A 131 15.22 4.65 -0.45
N CYS A 132 14.99 3.50 0.18
CA CYS A 132 15.80 2.30 -0.03
C CYS A 132 15.76 1.84 -1.50
N LEU A 133 14.59 1.81 -2.14
CA LEU A 133 14.43 1.45 -3.55
C LEU A 133 15.21 2.38 -4.49
N ARG A 134 15.41 3.64 -4.09
CA ARG A 134 16.13 4.64 -4.89
C ARG A 134 17.65 4.55 -4.72
N THR A 135 18.11 4.15 -3.53
CA THR A 135 19.51 4.34 -3.11
C THR A 135 20.29 3.04 -2.90
N LYS A 136 19.61 1.92 -2.62
CA LYS A 136 20.24 0.63 -2.38
C LYS A 136 20.26 -0.18 -3.66
N PHE A 137 21.46 -0.47 -4.16
CA PHE A 137 21.67 -1.26 -5.36
C PHE A 137 22.03 -2.70 -5.01
N VAL A 138 21.66 -3.63 -5.89
CA VAL A 138 22.14 -5.01 -5.86
C VAL A 138 23.66 -5.02 -5.96
N THR A 139 24.31 -5.80 -5.09
CA THR A 139 25.75 -6.03 -5.13
C THR A 139 26.10 -7.35 -5.81
N VAL A 140 27.39 -7.60 -6.06
CA VAL A 140 27.85 -8.92 -6.54
C VAL A 140 27.52 -10.00 -5.51
N ASP A 141 27.77 -9.75 -4.22
CA ASP A 141 27.43 -10.68 -3.13
C ASP A 141 25.94 -11.05 -3.09
N ASP A 142 25.05 -10.09 -3.41
CA ASP A 142 23.61 -10.36 -3.51
C ASP A 142 23.30 -11.35 -4.64
N ILE A 143 23.96 -11.20 -5.78
CA ILE A 143 23.80 -12.11 -6.92
C ILE A 143 24.38 -13.48 -6.59
N ASP A 144 25.56 -13.54 -5.99
CA ASP A 144 26.19 -14.79 -5.58
C ASP A 144 25.31 -15.54 -4.55
N LEU A 145 24.69 -14.81 -3.61
CA LEU A 145 23.73 -15.39 -2.69
C LEU A 145 22.49 -15.93 -3.41
N LEU A 146 21.93 -15.20 -4.37
CA LEU A 146 20.78 -15.66 -5.16
C LEU A 146 21.11 -16.91 -5.96
N ILE A 147 22.30 -16.97 -6.58
CA ILE A 147 22.79 -18.14 -7.31
C ILE A 147 23.01 -19.32 -6.37
N THR A 148 23.56 -19.08 -5.17
CA THR A 148 23.84 -20.13 -4.18
C THR A 148 22.57 -20.71 -3.58
N VAL A 149 21.54 -19.88 -3.34
CA VAL A 149 20.25 -20.32 -2.79
C VAL A 149 19.33 -20.90 -3.88
N GLY A 150 19.52 -20.47 -5.12
CA GLY A 150 18.76 -20.96 -6.26
C GLY A 150 19.31 -22.29 -6.77
N ASP A 151 18.71 -23.41 -6.34
CA ASP A 151 18.71 -24.62 -7.17
C ASP A 151 17.85 -24.33 -8.41
N LEU A 152 18.42 -23.60 -9.37
CA LEU A 152 17.75 -23.19 -10.60
C LEU A 152 17.48 -24.44 -11.45
N GLN A 153 16.29 -25.02 -11.30
CA GLN A 153 15.77 -26.05 -12.19
C GLN A 153 15.00 -25.38 -13.33
N ASP A 154 15.23 -25.84 -14.56
CA ASP A 154 14.40 -25.45 -15.71
C ASP A 154 12.94 -25.83 -15.40
N GLY A 155 12.12 -24.82 -15.16
CA GLY A 155 10.83 -24.99 -14.49
C GLY A 155 9.83 -25.85 -15.26
N ALA A 156 9.63 -27.09 -14.82
CA ALA A 156 8.38 -27.82 -15.05
C ALA A 156 7.41 -27.49 -13.90
N GLY A 157 6.76 -26.32 -13.93
CA GLY A 157 5.96 -25.86 -12.79
C GLY A 157 4.88 -24.83 -13.10
N HIS A 158 3.78 -25.28 -13.70
CA HIS A 158 2.36 -25.06 -13.36
C HIS A 158 1.48 -25.05 -14.62
N ILE A 159 0.48 -25.93 -14.62
CA ILE A 159 -0.52 -26.11 -15.67
C ILE A 159 -1.34 -24.81 -15.80
N PRO A 160 -1.61 -24.29 -17.02
CA PRO A 160 -2.35 -23.05 -17.20
C PRO A 160 -3.76 -23.14 -16.58
N PHE A 161 -4.12 -22.07 -15.85
CA PHE A 161 -5.46 -21.86 -15.31
C PHE A 161 -6.47 -21.86 -16.47
N LYS A 162 -7.33 -22.87 -16.56
CA LYS A 162 -8.43 -22.88 -17.55
C LYS A 162 -9.53 -21.92 -17.05
N SER A 163 -9.70 -20.78 -17.71
CA SER A 163 -10.92 -19.98 -17.57
C SER A 163 -12.11 -20.77 -18.13
N LYS A 164 -13.18 -20.90 -17.35
CA LYS A 164 -14.50 -21.29 -17.86
C LYS A 164 -15.19 -20.08 -18.47
#